data_AF-A0A259TY31-F1
#
_entry.id   AF-A0A259TY31-F1
#
_cell.length_a   1.000
_cell.length_b   1.000
_cell.length_c   1.000
_cell.angle_alpha   90.00
_cell.angle_beta   90.00
_cell.angle_gamma   90.00
#
_symmetry.space_group_name_H-M   'P 1'
#
loop_
_entity.id
_entity.type
_entity.pdbx_description
1 polymer ?
#
loop_
_entity_poly.entity_id
_entity_poly.type
_entity_poly.pdbx_seq_one_letter_code
_entity_poly.pdbx_strand_id
1 'polypeptide(L)'
;MLNYIWAGLIVLSLLFATVSDVGDLTRDTYRNGQAVPLAVEFPGGYDSGAPRQPATIRLDSTALGSFYGLDAPLAVQETYTGTLLQTEAGGRELRFAADADLPGLLATIRDETNPRDQVLQGELGGGELTAPEADSLGAAGVEVLNTTITFAPVRFAKMRAISAAALEFAEVAVEIALGLIGVLALFLGLMKIAEQAGIVYALVKLVRPLLKPLFPGIPDGHPAMGMIALNLAANIFGLGNAATPFGIKAMEELQTLNPERDTATDEMAMLLAMNTASVQLVPPVLLIALIGLEINEVYFAIVFTTAASLTVAILTAKGLSKLRRYRESDPRRPENLATFTPALSPEAAGASASGATSSPDA
;
A
#
# COMPACT_ATOMS: atom_id res chain seq x y z
N MET A 1 -20.49 -10.49 -1.11
CA MET A 1 -19.71 -10.74 0.13
C MET A 1 -18.66 -9.67 0.40
N LEU A 2 -17.88 -9.25 -0.61
CA LEU A 2 -16.79 -8.28 -0.44
C LEU A 2 -17.23 -6.92 0.15
N ASN A 3 -18.38 -6.38 -0.27
CA ASN A 3 -18.89 -5.09 0.25
C ASN A 3 -19.16 -5.11 1.76
N TYR A 4 -19.59 -6.25 2.31
CA TYR A 4 -19.83 -6.39 3.74
C TYR A 4 -18.53 -6.48 4.53
N ILE A 5 -17.48 -7.07 3.95
CA ILE A 5 -16.15 -7.11 4.56
C ILE A 5 -15.59 -5.69 4.65
N TRP A 6 -15.64 -4.93 3.55
CA TRP A 6 -15.18 -3.54 3.53
C TRP A 6 -15.97 -2.65 4.48
N ALA A 7 -17.30 -2.74 4.46
CA ALA A 7 -18.14 -2.02 5.41
C ALA A 7 -17.79 -2.39 6.86
N GLY A 8 -17.56 -3.69 7.13
CA GLY A 8 -17.12 -4.17 8.43
C GLY A 8 -15.77 -3.59 8.86
N LEU A 9 -14.78 -3.55 7.98
CA LEU A 9 -13.46 -2.97 8.25
C LEU A 9 -13.53 -1.46 8.53
N ILE A 10 -14.34 -0.72 7.76
CA ILE A 10 -14.55 0.72 7.98
C ILE A 10 -15.26 0.97 9.32
N VAL A 11 -16.31 0.22 9.63
CA VAL A 11 -17.01 0.35 10.91
C VAL A 11 -16.07 0.00 12.07
N LEU A 12 -15.28 -1.07 11.94
CA LEU A 12 -14.33 -1.50 12.95
C LEU A 12 -13.23 -0.45 13.17
N SER A 13 -12.72 0.18 12.10
CA SER A 13 -11.69 1.21 12.20
C SER A 13 -12.22 2.47 12.88
N LEU A 14 -13.44 2.93 12.54
CA LEU A 14 -14.09 4.06 13.20
C LEU A 14 -14.42 3.77 14.67
N LEU A 15 -14.87 2.55 14.98
CA LEU A 15 -15.10 2.12 16.35
C LEU A 15 -13.79 2.12 17.15
N PHE A 16 -12.72 1.56 16.58
CA PHE A 16 -11.40 1.56 17.19
C PHE A 16 -10.90 2.98 17.46
N ALA A 17 -10.97 3.88 16.48
CA ALA A 17 -10.56 5.27 16.67
C ALA A 17 -11.39 5.97 17.74
N THR A 18 -12.71 5.77 17.75
CA THR A 18 -13.59 6.35 18.77
C THR A 18 -13.22 5.85 20.17
N VAL A 19 -13.03 4.53 20.34
CA VAL A 19 -12.66 3.94 21.63
C VAL A 19 -11.26 4.42 22.07
N SER A 20 -10.31 4.50 21.14
CA SER A 20 -8.96 4.97 21.42
C SER A 20 -8.96 6.45 21.84
N ASP A 21 -9.63 7.32 21.08
CA ASP A 21 -9.68 8.76 21.37
C ASP A 21 -10.46 9.06 22.66
N VAL A 22 -11.56 8.34 22.93
CA VAL A 22 -12.25 8.43 24.23
C VAL A 22 -11.33 7.94 25.35
N GLY A 23 -10.59 6.86 25.13
CA GLY A 23 -9.56 6.38 26.05
C GLY A 23 -8.51 7.44 26.36
N ASP A 24 -8.01 8.13 25.34
CA ASP A 24 -7.02 9.20 25.49
C ASP A 24 -7.56 10.41 26.23
N LEU A 25 -8.82 10.79 25.97
CA LEU A 25 -9.50 11.87 26.68
C LEU A 25 -9.77 11.52 28.15
N THR A 26 -10.17 10.28 28.44
CA THR A 26 -10.47 9.84 29.83
C THR A 26 -9.22 9.68 30.68
N ARG A 27 -8.08 9.30 30.09
CA ARG A 27 -6.79 9.17 30.78
C ARG A 27 -5.97 10.46 30.79
N ASP A 28 -6.43 11.48 30.06
CA ASP A 28 -5.68 12.71 29.80
C ASP A 28 -4.25 12.41 29.31
N THR A 29 -4.14 11.51 28.33
CA THR A 29 -2.85 10.99 27.80
C THR A 29 -1.90 12.12 27.39
N TYR A 30 -2.44 13.19 26.80
CA TYR A 30 -1.67 14.34 26.31
C TYR A 30 -1.58 15.50 27.32
N ARG A 31 -2.12 15.34 28.54
CA ARG A 31 -2.12 16.37 29.60
C ARG A 31 -2.61 17.73 29.08
N ASN A 32 -3.76 17.71 28.41
CA ASN A 32 -4.26 18.85 27.64
C ASN A 32 -4.44 20.10 28.53
N GLY A 33 -3.80 21.20 28.16
CA GLY A 33 -3.87 22.47 28.92
C GLY A 33 -3.03 22.50 30.19
N GLN A 34 -2.23 21.48 30.47
CA GLN A 34 -1.26 21.49 31.57
C GLN A 34 0.08 22.05 31.08
N ALA A 35 0.77 22.78 31.97
CA ALA A 35 2.01 23.45 31.66
C ALA A 35 3.20 22.49 31.89
N VAL A 36 3.95 22.22 30.82
CA VAL A 36 5.11 21.31 30.80
C VAL A 36 6.36 22.10 31.18
N PRO A 37 7.10 21.73 32.25
CA PRO A 37 8.32 22.43 32.63
C PRO A 37 9.42 22.22 31.59
N LEU A 38 10.13 23.30 31.25
CA LEU A 38 11.31 23.26 30.38
C LEU A 38 12.27 24.41 30.71
N ALA A 39 13.50 24.29 30.24
CA ALA A 39 14.46 25.38 30.28
C ALA A 39 14.72 25.91 28.87
N VAL A 40 14.75 27.22 28.71
CA VAL A 40 15.10 27.88 27.44
C VAL A 40 16.40 28.65 27.60
N GLU A 41 17.37 28.32 26.78
CA GLU A 41 18.67 28.98 26.70
C GLU A 41 18.67 30.00 25.55
N PHE A 42 19.17 31.21 25.82
CA PHE A 42 19.27 32.29 24.84
C PHE A 42 20.75 32.61 24.55
N PRO A 43 21.33 32.08 23.45
CA PRO A 43 22.75 32.29 23.13
C PRO A 43 23.16 33.76 22.94
N GLY A 44 22.20 34.63 22.59
CA GLY A 44 22.39 36.07 22.38
C GLY A 44 21.91 36.95 23.54
N GLY A 45 21.52 36.36 24.68
CA GLY A 45 20.80 37.04 25.76
C GLY A 45 19.30 37.12 25.52
N TYR A 46 18.54 37.29 26.60
CA TYR A 46 17.09 37.34 26.61
C TYR A 46 16.59 38.78 26.42
N ASP A 47 15.89 39.04 25.30
CA ASP A 47 15.24 40.33 25.04
C ASP A 47 13.71 40.18 25.14
N SER A 48 13.09 40.77 26.17
CA SER A 48 11.64 40.65 26.36
C SER A 48 10.78 41.30 25.25
N GLY A 49 11.35 42.17 24.41
CA GLY A 49 10.64 42.95 23.38
C GLY A 49 11.00 42.60 21.94
N ALA A 50 11.94 41.67 21.70
CA ALA A 50 12.29 41.27 20.35
C ALA A 50 11.23 40.32 19.75
N PRO A 51 10.73 40.57 18.54
CA PRO A 51 9.60 39.85 17.96
C PRO A 51 9.91 38.38 17.66
N ARG A 52 11.18 38.06 17.36
CA ARG A 52 11.67 36.71 17.11
C ARG A 52 13.08 36.57 17.69
N GLN A 53 13.33 35.53 18.46
CA GLN A 53 14.64 35.25 19.03
C GLN A 53 14.99 33.76 18.92
N PRO A 54 16.23 33.42 18.50
CA PRO A 54 16.69 32.05 18.52
C PRO A 54 16.78 31.56 19.97
N ALA A 55 16.35 30.32 20.18
CA ALA A 55 16.28 29.70 21.50
C ALA A 55 16.75 28.25 21.41
N THR A 56 17.47 27.80 22.44
CA THR A 56 17.79 26.38 22.63
C THR A 56 16.91 25.85 23.75
N ILE A 57 16.08 24.85 23.45
CA ILE A 57 15.08 24.30 24.35
C ILE A 57 15.66 23.05 25.01
N ARG A 58 15.63 22.98 26.33
CA ARG A 58 16.08 21.84 27.12
C ARG A 58 14.91 21.16 27.78
N LEU A 59 14.80 19.87 27.50
CA LEU A 59 13.75 19.00 28.00
C LEU A 59 14.37 17.96 28.92
N ASP A 60 13.88 17.86 30.14
CA ASP A 60 14.27 16.80 31.07
C ASP A 60 13.44 15.55 30.78
N SER A 61 14.11 14.49 30.30
CA SER A 61 13.51 13.21 29.96
C SER A 61 12.78 12.53 31.12
N THR A 62 13.31 12.68 32.34
CA THR A 62 12.75 12.08 33.56
C THR A 62 11.57 12.90 34.04
N ALA A 63 11.69 14.23 34.05
CA ALA A 63 10.58 15.12 34.40
C ALA A 63 9.41 14.92 33.42
N LEU A 64 9.66 14.84 32.12
CA LEU A 64 8.63 14.56 31.11
C LEU A 64 8.01 13.18 31.27
N GLY A 65 8.81 12.14 31.53
CA GLY A 65 8.29 10.80 31.80
C GLY A 65 7.31 10.80 32.97
N SER A 66 7.68 11.46 34.08
CA SER A 66 6.81 11.60 35.25
C SER A 66 5.55 12.43 34.98
N PHE A 67 5.67 13.53 34.21
CA PHE A 67 4.56 14.40 33.85
C PHE A 67 3.49 13.67 33.04
N TYR A 68 3.91 12.88 32.05
CA TYR A 68 3.01 12.06 31.23
C TYR A 68 2.62 10.72 31.88
N GLY A 69 3.11 10.42 33.08
CA GLY A 69 2.77 9.19 33.80
C GLY A 69 3.33 7.92 33.15
N LEU A 70 4.51 8.02 32.53
CA LEU A 70 5.22 6.91 31.89
C LEU A 70 6.12 6.18 32.91
N ASP A 71 6.20 4.85 32.80
CA ASP A 71 7.07 4.02 33.64
C ASP A 71 8.58 4.16 33.32
N ALA A 72 8.89 4.82 32.20
CA ALA A 72 10.25 5.08 31.75
C ALA A 72 10.42 6.56 31.33
N PRO A 73 11.65 7.12 31.41
CA PRO A 73 11.94 8.45 30.89
C PRO A 73 11.57 8.56 29.41
N LEU A 74 11.05 9.72 29.01
CA LEU A 74 10.73 9.97 27.61
C LEU A 74 12.04 10.15 26.83
N ALA A 75 12.22 9.41 25.74
CA ALA A 75 13.43 9.46 24.91
C ALA A 75 13.52 10.76 24.08
N VAL A 76 13.73 11.88 24.76
CA VAL A 76 13.99 13.20 24.15
C VAL A 76 15.49 13.44 24.00
N GLN A 77 15.87 14.30 23.05
CA GLN A 77 17.20 14.87 23.00
C GLN A 77 17.40 15.84 24.16
N GLU A 78 18.64 16.01 24.62
CA GLU A 78 18.97 16.94 25.72
C GLU A 78 18.68 18.40 25.35
N THR A 79 18.83 18.74 24.07
CA THR A 79 18.61 20.08 23.53
C THR A 79 17.91 20.02 22.18
N TYR A 80 17.03 20.99 21.95
CA TYR A 80 16.34 21.21 20.68
C TYR A 80 16.56 22.66 20.24
N THR A 81 16.76 22.88 18.95
CA THR A 81 16.74 24.24 18.39
C THR A 81 15.31 24.73 18.26
N GLY A 82 15.11 26.04 18.46
CA GLY A 82 13.80 26.67 18.38
C GLY A 82 13.87 28.17 18.23
N THR A 83 12.70 28.80 18.22
CA THR A 83 12.53 30.24 18.13
C THR A 83 11.42 30.67 19.07
N LEU A 84 11.69 31.68 19.90
CA LEU A 84 10.69 32.37 20.68
C LEU A 84 10.07 33.48 19.81
N LEU A 85 8.75 33.49 19.70
CA LEU A 85 7.98 34.49 18.96
C LEU A 85 7.11 35.29 19.93
N GLN A 86 7.03 36.60 19.72
CA GLN A 86 6.07 37.43 20.42
C GLN A 86 4.78 37.51 19.59
N THR A 87 3.66 37.13 20.19
CA THR A 87 2.35 37.19 19.54
C THR A 87 1.79 38.60 19.57
N GLU A 88 0.94 38.96 18.61
CA GLU A 88 0.31 40.29 18.53
C GLU A 88 -0.56 40.62 19.76
N ALA A 89 -1.05 39.59 20.46
CA ALA A 89 -1.82 39.71 21.70
C ALA A 89 -0.94 39.91 22.95
N GLY A 90 0.38 40.02 22.81
CA GLY A 90 1.34 40.20 23.90
C GLY A 90 1.78 38.91 24.60
N GLY A 91 1.27 37.74 24.18
CA GLY A 91 1.74 36.43 24.62
C GLY A 91 3.05 36.02 23.95
N ARG A 92 3.69 34.96 24.46
CA ARG A 92 4.94 34.41 23.93
C ARG A 92 4.72 32.98 23.46
N GLU A 93 5.15 32.66 22.25
CA GLU A 93 5.03 31.32 21.67
C GLU A 93 6.42 30.76 21.41
N LEU A 94 6.70 29.56 21.92
CA LEU A 94 7.94 28.84 21.64
C LEU A 94 7.69 27.84 20.52
N ARG A 95 8.49 27.92 19.46
CA ARG A 95 8.44 26.99 18.31
C ARG A 95 9.72 26.19 18.24
N PHE A 96 9.59 24.87 18.10
CA PHE A 96 10.71 23.98 17.85
C PHE A 96 11.13 24.07 16.38
N ALA A 97 12.33 23.62 16.05
CA ALA A 97 12.75 23.48 14.66
C ALA A 97 11.89 22.43 13.92
N ALA A 98 11.65 22.64 12.63
CA ALA A 98 10.78 21.77 11.84
C ALA A 98 11.36 20.35 11.65
N ASP A 99 12.69 20.23 11.67
CA ASP A 99 13.45 18.99 11.56
C ASP A 99 13.77 18.35 12.93
N ALA A 100 13.19 18.86 14.03
CA ALA A 100 13.38 18.29 15.35
C ALA A 100 12.87 16.84 15.42
N ASP A 101 13.76 15.91 15.80
CA ASP A 101 13.41 14.52 16.05
C ASP A 101 12.76 14.39 17.45
N LEU A 102 11.43 14.40 17.43
CA LEU A 102 10.57 14.37 18.60
C LEU A 102 10.08 12.95 18.88
N PRO A 103 10.10 12.49 20.14
CA PRO A 103 9.55 11.18 20.50
C PRO A 103 8.02 11.16 20.30
N GLY A 104 7.47 9.95 20.15
CA GLY A 104 6.12 9.72 19.64
C GLY A 104 5.00 10.56 20.27
N LEU A 105 5.03 10.84 21.57
CA LEU A 105 4.01 11.67 22.23
C LEU A 105 4.08 13.14 21.76
N LEU A 106 5.27 13.73 21.76
CA LEU A 106 5.49 15.11 21.30
C LEU A 106 5.30 15.24 19.78
N ALA A 107 5.69 14.22 19.02
CA ALA A 107 5.40 14.15 17.58
C ALA A 107 3.89 14.13 17.31
N THR A 108 3.12 13.36 18.10
CA THR A 108 1.64 13.34 17.98
C THR A 108 1.04 14.71 18.31
N ILE A 109 1.53 15.39 19.35
CA ILE A 109 1.07 16.76 19.69
C ILE A 109 1.36 17.71 18.52
N ARG A 110 2.57 17.67 17.95
CA ARG A 110 2.95 18.48 16.77
C ARG A 110 2.00 18.24 15.61
N ASP A 111 1.81 16.99 15.22
CA ASP A 111 1.06 16.62 14.03
C ASP A 111 -0.43 16.99 14.15
N GLU A 112 -0.99 16.90 15.36
CA GLU A 112 -2.39 17.25 15.61
C GLU A 112 -2.65 18.75 15.76
N THR A 113 -1.71 19.48 16.36
CA THR A 113 -1.86 20.91 16.63
C THR A 113 -1.46 21.79 15.45
N ASN A 114 -0.43 21.38 14.69
CA ASN A 114 0.00 22.08 13.49
C ASN A 114 0.33 21.10 12.34
N PRO A 115 -0.70 20.50 11.71
CA PRO A 115 -0.53 19.52 10.64
C PRO A 115 0.10 20.09 9.36
N ARG A 116 0.07 21.42 9.15
CA ARG A 116 0.57 22.06 7.92
C ARG A 116 2.05 22.39 7.99
N ASP A 117 2.46 23.02 9.08
CA ASP A 117 3.85 23.47 9.21
C ASP A 117 4.75 22.39 9.81
N GLN A 118 4.16 21.34 10.41
CA GLN A 118 4.89 20.25 11.08
C GLN A 118 5.90 20.77 12.10
N VAL A 119 5.50 21.79 12.86
CA VAL A 119 6.32 22.44 13.89
C VAL A 119 5.61 22.32 15.23
N LEU A 120 6.32 21.81 16.24
CA LEU A 120 5.80 21.77 17.60
C LEU A 120 5.85 23.20 18.16
N GLN A 121 4.72 23.68 18.66
CA GLN A 121 4.61 25.02 19.23
C GLN A 121 3.70 25.03 20.44
N GLY A 122 3.95 25.96 21.35
CA GLY A 122 3.14 26.15 22.54
C GLY A 122 3.33 27.53 23.16
N GLU A 123 2.36 27.92 23.98
CA GLU A 123 2.40 29.18 24.71
C GLU A 123 3.36 29.07 25.89
N LEU A 124 4.28 30.02 25.99
CA LEU A 124 5.26 30.09 27.07
C LEU A 124 4.62 30.78 28.28
N GLY A 125 4.63 30.09 29.40
CA GLY A 125 4.19 30.62 30.69
C GLY A 125 5.17 31.62 31.30
N GLY A 126 4.83 32.11 32.49
CA GLY A 126 5.75 32.88 33.31
C GLY A 126 6.94 32.02 33.75
N GLY A 127 8.14 32.61 33.76
CA GLY A 127 9.37 31.91 34.12
C GLY A 127 10.35 32.82 34.85
N GLU A 128 11.29 32.20 35.54
CA GLU A 128 12.36 32.87 36.28
C GLU A 128 13.65 32.81 35.45
N LEU A 129 14.26 33.98 35.23
CA LEU A 129 15.56 34.10 34.58
C LEU A 129 16.66 33.78 35.60
N THR A 130 17.42 32.74 35.32
CA THR A 130 18.60 32.41 36.12
C THR A 130 19.80 33.10 35.49
N ALA A 131 20.57 33.83 36.29
CA ALA A 131 21.78 34.47 35.82
C ALA A 131 22.76 33.43 35.25
N PRO A 132 23.55 33.78 34.23
CA PRO A 132 24.47 32.85 33.59
C PRO A 132 25.46 32.28 34.62
N GLU A 133 25.50 30.95 34.75
CA GLU A 133 26.57 30.30 35.52
C GLU A 133 27.91 30.55 34.80
N ALA A 134 28.86 31.15 35.52
CA ALA A 134 30.19 31.40 35.00
C ALA A 134 30.91 30.07 34.83
N ASP A 135 31.24 29.71 33.59
CA ASP A 135 32.12 28.58 33.34
C ASP A 135 33.53 28.90 33.90
N SER A 136 34.31 27.86 34.22
CA SER A 136 35.64 27.94 34.87
C SER A 136 36.69 28.79 34.12
N LEU A 137 36.35 29.31 32.95
CA LEU A 137 37.16 30.13 32.04
C LEU A 137 36.61 31.56 31.79
N GLY A 138 35.57 32.00 32.50
CA GLY A 138 35.16 33.42 32.53
C GLY A 138 34.51 33.97 31.25
N ALA A 139 33.97 33.11 30.38
CA ALA A 139 33.07 33.55 29.31
C ALA A 139 31.68 33.90 29.88
N ALA A 140 31.03 34.95 29.36
CA ALA A 140 29.66 35.29 29.72
C ALA A 140 28.76 34.08 29.41
N GLY A 141 28.20 33.46 30.46
CA GLY A 141 27.39 32.27 30.32
C GLY A 141 26.09 32.54 29.56
N VAL A 142 25.42 31.46 29.20
CA VAL A 142 24.13 31.50 28.49
C VAL A 142 23.02 31.80 29.51
N GLU A 143 22.15 32.76 29.22
CA GLU A 143 20.98 33.03 30.07
C GLU A 143 19.97 31.89 29.95
N VAL A 144 19.56 31.34 31.09
CA VAL A 144 18.62 30.21 31.18
C VAL A 144 17.32 30.68 31.81
N LEU A 145 16.24 30.62 31.02
CA LEU A 145 14.88 30.88 31.48
C LEU A 145 14.20 29.55 31.85
N ASN A 146 13.98 29.35 33.15
CA ASN A 146 13.18 28.22 33.65
C ASN A 146 11.71 28.61 33.54
N THR A 147 10.97 27.93 32.67
CA THR A 147 9.59 28.28 32.35
C THR A 147 8.77 27.02 32.06
N THR A 148 7.50 27.21 31.72
CA THR A 148 6.61 26.14 31.33
C THR A 148 6.05 26.43 29.94
N ILE A 149 5.82 25.40 29.14
CA ILE A 149 5.12 25.50 27.86
C ILE A 149 3.75 24.83 27.97
N THR A 150 2.71 25.46 27.42
CA THR A 150 1.39 24.86 27.29
C THR A 150 1.12 24.58 25.82
N PHE A 151 0.94 23.31 25.48
CA PHE A 151 0.60 22.90 24.12
C PHE A 151 -0.89 23.05 23.84
N ALA A 152 -1.24 23.27 22.58
CA ALA A 152 -2.63 23.25 22.15
C ALA A 152 -3.25 21.85 22.37
N PRO A 153 -4.55 21.76 22.70
CA PRO A 153 -5.16 20.51 23.10
C PRO A 153 -5.26 19.54 21.92
N VAL A 154 -4.82 18.30 22.13
CA VAL A 154 -4.97 17.19 21.17
C VAL A 154 -6.33 16.52 21.40
N ARG A 155 -7.13 16.43 20.34
CA ARG A 155 -8.45 15.78 20.35
C ARG A 155 -8.70 15.02 19.07
N PHE A 156 -9.27 13.82 19.20
CA PHE A 156 -9.71 13.00 18.07
C PHE A 156 -8.60 12.63 17.08
N ALA A 157 -7.37 12.44 17.57
CA ALA A 157 -6.19 12.20 16.75
C ALA A 157 -6.36 10.94 15.88
N LYS A 158 -6.85 9.84 16.46
CA LYS A 158 -7.05 8.59 15.73
C LYS A 158 -8.19 8.71 14.71
N MET A 159 -9.29 9.35 15.07
CA MET A 159 -10.41 9.59 14.15
C MET A 159 -9.97 10.42 12.93
N ARG A 160 -9.17 11.47 13.14
CA ARG A 160 -8.65 12.30 12.05
C ARG A 160 -7.68 11.53 11.17
N ALA A 161 -6.74 10.79 11.76
CA ALA A 161 -5.78 9.98 11.01
C ALA A 161 -6.47 8.92 10.12
N ILE A 162 -7.45 8.19 10.66
CA ILE A 162 -8.19 7.18 9.88
C ILE A 162 -9.02 7.85 8.76
N SER A 163 -9.64 8.99 9.04
CA SER A 163 -10.45 9.71 8.03
C SER A 163 -9.57 10.25 6.89
N ALA A 164 -8.40 10.80 7.23
CA ALA A 164 -7.43 11.28 6.25
C ALA A 164 -6.89 10.13 5.39
N ALA A 165 -6.47 9.03 6.02
CA ALA A 165 -6.01 7.83 5.32
C ALA A 165 -7.08 7.29 4.37
N ALA A 166 -8.36 7.30 4.76
CA ALA A 166 -9.45 6.85 3.90
C ALA A 166 -9.58 7.70 2.61
N LEU A 167 -9.37 9.02 2.69
CA LEU A 167 -9.37 9.90 1.53
C LEU A 167 -8.12 9.71 0.66
N GLU A 168 -6.95 9.61 1.29
CA GLU A 168 -5.68 9.34 0.60
C GLU A 168 -5.74 8.02 -0.19
N PHE A 169 -6.24 6.94 0.42
CA PHE A 169 -6.40 5.66 -0.28
C PHE A 169 -7.41 5.72 -1.44
N ALA A 170 -8.40 6.62 -1.38
CA ALA A 170 -9.31 6.83 -2.50
C ALA A 170 -8.58 7.47 -3.70
N GLU A 171 -7.67 8.42 -3.45
CA GLU A 171 -6.83 9.03 -4.50
C GLU A 171 -5.87 8.00 -5.10
N VAL A 172 -5.16 7.24 -4.26
CA VAL A 172 -4.27 6.15 -4.68
C VAL A 172 -5.01 5.13 -5.55
N ALA A 173 -6.25 4.76 -5.19
CA ALA A 173 -7.05 3.83 -5.98
C ALA A 173 -7.35 4.35 -7.38
N VAL A 174 -7.65 5.65 -7.52
CA VAL A 174 -7.91 6.28 -8.83
C VAL A 174 -6.63 6.33 -9.67
N GLU A 175 -5.50 6.69 -9.08
CA GLU A 175 -4.20 6.73 -9.75
C GLU A 175 -3.83 5.36 -10.33
N ILE A 176 -3.97 4.31 -9.51
CA ILE A 176 -3.75 2.92 -9.94
C ILE A 176 -4.71 2.55 -11.08
N ALA A 177 -6.00 2.87 -10.95
CA ALA A 177 -7.00 2.53 -11.96
C ALA A 177 -6.68 3.19 -13.32
N LEU A 178 -6.32 4.48 -13.33
CA LEU A 178 -5.93 5.19 -14.55
C LEU A 178 -4.67 4.61 -15.18
N GLY A 179 -3.65 4.27 -14.38
CA GLY A 179 -2.45 3.59 -14.86
C GLY A 179 -2.77 2.24 -15.51
N LEU A 180 -3.62 1.44 -14.87
CA LEU A 180 -4.03 0.13 -15.39
C LEU A 180 -4.82 0.25 -16.70
N ILE A 181 -5.73 1.23 -16.84
CA ILE A 181 -6.49 1.46 -18.07
C ILE A 181 -5.55 1.71 -19.26
N GLY A 182 -4.54 2.57 -19.09
CA GLY A 182 -3.58 2.89 -20.15
C GLY A 182 -2.79 1.67 -20.61
N VAL A 183 -2.26 0.89 -19.66
CA VAL A 183 -1.51 -0.34 -19.95
C VAL A 183 -2.41 -1.39 -20.63
N LEU A 184 -3.61 -1.62 -20.10
CA LEU A 184 -4.61 -2.51 -20.68
C LEU A 184 -4.92 -2.15 -22.14
N ALA A 185 -5.25 -0.88 -22.40
CA ALA A 185 -5.61 -0.42 -23.73
C ALA A 185 -4.47 -0.64 -24.74
N LEU A 186 -3.23 -0.33 -24.34
CA LEU A 186 -2.04 -0.54 -25.17
C LEU A 186 -1.83 -2.03 -25.51
N PHE A 187 -1.82 -2.89 -24.50
CA PHE A 187 -1.53 -4.30 -24.68
C PHE A 187 -2.66 -5.05 -25.38
N LEU A 188 -3.92 -4.75 -25.09
CA LEU A 188 -5.06 -5.32 -25.83
C LEU A 188 -5.06 -4.86 -27.29
N GLY A 189 -4.74 -3.59 -27.55
CA GLY A 189 -4.58 -3.08 -28.91
C GLY A 189 -3.47 -3.80 -29.69
N LEU A 190 -2.28 -3.94 -29.08
CA LEU A 190 -1.17 -4.70 -29.67
C LEU A 190 -1.54 -6.18 -29.90
N MET A 191 -2.30 -6.76 -28.97
CA MET A 191 -2.77 -8.14 -29.10
C MET A 191 -3.71 -8.33 -30.27
N LYS A 192 -4.64 -7.39 -30.52
CA LYS A 192 -5.49 -7.44 -31.72
C LYS A 192 -4.67 -7.39 -33.00
N ILE A 193 -3.61 -6.58 -33.04
CA ILE A 193 -2.69 -6.54 -34.19
C ILE A 193 -1.97 -7.88 -34.34
N ALA A 194 -1.44 -8.45 -33.25
CA ALA A 194 -0.74 -9.73 -33.25
C ALA A 194 -1.64 -10.92 -33.64
N GLU A 195 -2.91 -10.87 -33.25
CA GLU A 195 -3.94 -11.86 -33.61
C GLU A 195 -4.25 -11.79 -35.11
N GLN A 196 -4.52 -10.59 -35.64
CA GLN A 196 -4.74 -10.37 -37.06
C GLN A 196 -3.50 -10.74 -37.91
N ALA A 197 -2.30 -10.58 -37.37
CA ALA A 197 -1.05 -11.00 -38.00
C ALA A 197 -0.77 -12.51 -37.88
N GLY A 198 -1.60 -13.28 -37.16
CA GLY A 198 -1.42 -14.73 -36.95
C GLY A 198 -0.30 -15.10 -35.96
N ILE A 199 0.34 -14.11 -35.32
CA ILE A 199 1.44 -14.31 -34.36
C ILE A 199 0.92 -15.06 -33.12
N VAL A 200 -0.27 -14.70 -32.64
CA VAL A 200 -0.91 -15.36 -31.49
C VAL A 200 -1.14 -16.84 -31.78
N TYR A 201 -1.61 -17.18 -32.97
CA TYR A 201 -1.83 -18.57 -33.37
C TYR A 201 -0.51 -19.37 -33.40
N ALA A 202 0.57 -18.76 -33.90
CA ALA A 202 1.90 -19.37 -33.90
C ALA A 202 2.41 -19.60 -32.46
N LEU A 203 2.25 -18.61 -31.58
CA LEU A 203 2.61 -18.73 -30.17
C LEU A 203 1.82 -19.83 -29.46
N VAL A 204 0.50 -19.85 -29.65
CA VAL A 204 -0.38 -20.90 -29.09
C VAL A 204 0.10 -22.26 -29.56
N LYS A 205 0.39 -22.45 -30.86
CA LYS A 205 0.89 -23.72 -31.39
C LYS A 205 2.22 -24.14 -30.74
N LEU A 206 3.10 -23.19 -30.42
CA LEU A 206 4.38 -23.43 -29.76
C LEU A 206 4.21 -23.88 -28.29
N VAL A 207 3.33 -23.22 -27.53
CA VAL A 207 3.15 -23.51 -26.09
C VAL A 207 2.09 -24.59 -25.81
N ARG A 208 1.25 -24.92 -26.81
CA ARG A 208 0.21 -25.96 -26.74
C ARG A 208 0.66 -27.29 -26.12
N PRO A 209 1.83 -27.89 -26.46
CA PRO A 209 2.23 -29.15 -25.86
C PRO A 209 2.37 -29.06 -24.32
N LEU A 210 2.70 -27.89 -23.79
CA LEU A 210 2.82 -27.65 -22.36
C LEU A 210 1.47 -27.34 -21.69
N LEU A 211 0.63 -26.52 -22.35
CA LEU A 211 -0.62 -26.04 -21.74
C LEU A 211 -1.82 -26.97 -21.91
N LYS A 212 -1.93 -27.70 -23.04
CA LYS A 212 -3.06 -28.60 -23.29
C LYS A 212 -3.27 -29.68 -22.21
N PRO A 213 -2.22 -30.29 -21.62
CA PRO A 213 -2.36 -31.24 -20.50
C PRO A 213 -2.83 -30.61 -19.18
N LEU A 214 -2.68 -29.29 -19.03
CA LEU A 214 -3.09 -28.52 -17.86
C LEU A 214 -4.52 -28.00 -18.00
N PHE A 215 -4.95 -27.71 -19.22
CA PHE A 215 -6.27 -27.15 -19.54
C PHE A 215 -7.05 -28.02 -20.53
N PRO A 216 -7.45 -29.26 -20.15
CA PRO A 216 -8.07 -30.21 -21.05
C PRO A 216 -9.47 -29.80 -21.54
N GLY A 217 -10.20 -28.97 -20.80
CA GLY A 217 -11.54 -28.50 -21.20
C GLY A 217 -11.54 -27.37 -22.25
N ILE A 218 -10.39 -26.82 -22.64
CA ILE A 218 -10.36 -25.75 -23.64
C ILE A 218 -10.37 -26.36 -25.05
N PRO A 219 -11.38 -26.06 -25.90
CA PRO A 219 -11.42 -26.54 -27.28
C PRO A 219 -10.23 -26.04 -28.11
N ASP A 220 -9.86 -26.82 -29.13
CA ASP A 220 -8.79 -26.44 -30.03
C ASP A 220 -9.16 -25.15 -30.80
N GLY A 221 -8.28 -24.14 -30.74
CA GLY A 221 -8.48 -22.84 -31.38
C GLY A 221 -9.26 -21.80 -30.55
N HIS A 222 -9.68 -22.13 -29.33
CA HIS A 222 -10.36 -21.17 -28.45
C HIS A 222 -9.38 -20.08 -27.95
N PRO A 223 -9.78 -18.78 -27.96
CA PRO A 223 -8.91 -17.66 -27.56
C PRO A 223 -8.39 -17.74 -26.12
N ALA A 224 -9.13 -18.40 -25.21
CA ALA A 224 -8.70 -18.66 -23.83
C ALA A 224 -7.26 -19.20 -23.74
N MET A 225 -6.87 -20.12 -24.63
CA MET A 225 -5.51 -20.70 -24.61
C MET A 225 -4.43 -19.64 -24.89
N GLY A 226 -4.71 -18.70 -25.80
CA GLY A 226 -3.80 -17.58 -26.11
C GLY A 226 -3.65 -16.61 -24.96
N MET A 227 -4.76 -16.25 -24.30
CA MET A 227 -4.72 -15.34 -23.14
C MET A 227 -4.03 -15.98 -21.93
N ILE A 228 -4.23 -17.28 -21.69
CA ILE A 228 -3.49 -18.02 -20.66
C ILE A 228 -1.99 -18.03 -20.97
N ALA A 229 -1.62 -18.33 -22.23
CA ALA A 229 -0.23 -18.34 -22.65
C ALA A 229 0.45 -16.98 -22.42
N LEU A 230 -0.27 -15.90 -22.73
CA LEU A 230 0.25 -14.55 -22.59
C LEU A 230 0.33 -14.09 -21.13
N ASN A 231 -0.67 -14.41 -20.31
CA ASN A 231 -0.63 -14.19 -18.87
C ASN A 231 0.58 -14.90 -18.24
N LEU A 232 0.80 -16.16 -18.58
CA LEU A 232 1.97 -16.91 -18.11
C LEU A 232 3.29 -16.33 -18.64
N ALA A 233 3.34 -15.92 -19.91
CA ALA A 233 4.54 -15.29 -20.47
C ALA A 233 4.86 -13.97 -19.76
N ALA A 234 3.88 -13.10 -19.53
CA ALA A 234 4.05 -11.84 -18.81
C ALA A 234 4.58 -12.07 -17.38
N ASN A 235 4.04 -13.09 -16.70
CA ASN A 235 4.57 -13.54 -15.41
C ASN A 235 6.01 -14.03 -15.55
N ILE A 236 6.34 -14.95 -16.46
CA ILE A 236 7.69 -15.52 -16.64
C ILE A 236 8.75 -14.44 -16.92
N PHE A 237 8.42 -13.41 -17.70
CA PHE A 237 9.33 -12.34 -18.10
C PHE A 237 9.41 -11.14 -17.13
N GLY A 238 8.76 -11.18 -15.97
CA GLY A 238 8.85 -10.09 -14.98
C GLY A 238 8.01 -8.87 -15.30
N LEU A 239 7.07 -9.01 -16.23
CA LEU A 239 6.10 -7.99 -16.62
C LEU A 239 4.82 -8.14 -15.78
N GLY A 240 4.94 -8.34 -14.47
CA GLY A 240 3.81 -8.68 -13.58
C GLY A 240 2.64 -7.68 -13.64
N ASN A 241 2.94 -6.38 -13.82
CA ASN A 241 1.92 -5.33 -13.98
C ASN A 241 1.07 -5.50 -15.26
N ALA A 242 1.60 -6.19 -16.28
CA ALA A 242 0.87 -6.56 -17.50
C ALA A 242 0.28 -7.98 -17.44
N ALA A 243 0.61 -8.81 -16.44
CA ALA A 243 0.09 -10.18 -16.36
C ALA A 243 -1.36 -10.23 -15.89
N THR A 244 -1.71 -9.47 -14.86
CA THR A 244 -3.07 -9.36 -14.31
C THR A 244 -4.14 -9.06 -15.37
N PRO A 245 -3.96 -8.09 -16.28
CA PRO A 245 -4.97 -7.83 -17.30
C PRO A 245 -5.21 -9.00 -18.27
N PHE A 246 -4.15 -9.70 -18.68
CA PHE A 246 -4.29 -10.92 -19.49
C PHE A 246 -4.93 -12.06 -18.70
N GLY A 247 -4.67 -12.14 -17.40
CA GLY A 247 -5.29 -13.11 -16.49
C GLY A 247 -6.80 -12.90 -16.36
N ILE A 248 -7.24 -11.66 -16.17
CA ILE A 248 -8.67 -11.31 -16.16
C ILE A 248 -9.32 -11.68 -17.48
N LYS A 249 -8.70 -11.30 -18.60
CA LYS A 249 -9.26 -11.62 -19.93
C LYS A 249 -9.27 -13.13 -20.19
N ALA A 250 -8.27 -13.88 -19.73
CA ALA A 250 -8.28 -15.35 -19.77
C ALA A 250 -9.42 -15.94 -18.93
N MET A 251 -9.72 -15.39 -17.75
CA MET A 251 -10.87 -15.81 -16.94
C MET A 251 -12.20 -15.52 -17.64
N GLU A 252 -12.35 -14.36 -18.29
CA GLU A 252 -13.53 -14.05 -19.11
C GLU A 252 -13.73 -15.06 -20.24
N GLU A 253 -12.67 -15.41 -20.97
CA GLU A 253 -12.73 -16.41 -22.04
C GLU A 253 -12.95 -17.84 -21.50
N LEU A 254 -12.50 -18.17 -20.28
CA LEU A 254 -12.87 -19.43 -19.64
C LEU A 254 -14.34 -19.43 -19.21
N GLN A 255 -14.88 -18.27 -18.83
CA GLN A 255 -16.28 -18.12 -18.41
C GLN A 255 -17.27 -18.37 -19.56
N THR A 256 -16.87 -18.14 -20.82
CA THR A 256 -17.71 -18.48 -21.98
C THR A 256 -17.89 -19.98 -22.16
N LEU A 257 -16.98 -20.78 -21.59
CA LEU A 257 -16.99 -22.24 -21.60
C LEU A 257 -17.60 -22.83 -20.31
N ASN A 258 -18.07 -21.99 -19.38
CA ASN A 258 -18.58 -22.41 -18.08
C ASN A 258 -20.12 -22.57 -18.11
N PRO A 259 -20.66 -23.79 -17.92
CA PRO A 259 -22.10 -24.01 -17.86
C PRO A 259 -22.79 -23.38 -16.63
N GLU A 260 -22.08 -23.23 -15.51
CA GLU A 260 -22.63 -22.67 -14.27
C GLU A 260 -21.85 -21.42 -13.87
N ARG A 261 -22.39 -20.24 -14.17
CA ARG A 261 -21.62 -18.99 -14.05
C ARG A 261 -21.10 -18.67 -12.64
N ASP A 262 -21.80 -19.11 -11.60
CA ASP A 262 -21.46 -18.79 -10.21
C ASP A 262 -20.47 -19.80 -9.58
N THR A 263 -20.06 -20.83 -10.32
CA THR A 263 -19.15 -21.88 -9.86
C THR A 263 -17.92 -21.92 -10.77
N ALA A 264 -16.72 -21.94 -10.20
CA ALA A 264 -15.49 -22.00 -11.00
C ALA A 264 -15.24 -23.40 -11.58
N THR A 265 -14.74 -23.49 -12.82
CA THR A 265 -14.31 -24.76 -13.43
C THR A 265 -12.90 -25.15 -13.00
N ASP A 266 -12.52 -26.41 -13.21
CA ASP A 266 -11.16 -26.89 -12.95
C ASP A 266 -10.09 -26.07 -13.70
N GLU A 267 -10.36 -25.63 -14.93
CA GLU A 267 -9.46 -24.76 -15.70
C GLU A 267 -9.26 -23.39 -15.04
N MET A 268 -10.33 -22.78 -14.51
CA MET A 268 -10.23 -21.52 -13.79
C MET A 268 -9.43 -21.67 -12.50
N ALA A 269 -9.68 -22.75 -11.74
CA ALA A 269 -8.92 -23.05 -10.53
C ALA A 269 -7.44 -23.29 -10.84
N MET A 270 -7.13 -24.01 -11.92
CA MET A 270 -5.75 -24.23 -12.38
C MET A 270 -5.07 -22.91 -12.76
N LEU A 271 -5.74 -22.05 -13.55
CA LEU A 271 -5.19 -20.76 -13.95
C LEU A 271 -4.89 -19.88 -12.73
N LEU A 272 -5.80 -19.84 -11.76
CA LEU A 272 -5.61 -19.09 -10.52
C LEU A 272 -4.43 -19.65 -9.71
N ALA A 273 -4.38 -20.98 -9.51
CA ALA A 273 -3.29 -21.64 -8.79
C ALA A 273 -1.92 -21.35 -9.41
N MET A 274 -1.81 -21.39 -10.75
CA MET A 274 -0.58 -21.05 -11.47
C MET A 274 -0.19 -19.57 -11.29
N ASN A 275 -1.14 -18.64 -11.32
CA ASN A 275 -0.87 -17.22 -11.10
C ASN A 275 -0.46 -16.92 -9.64
N THR A 276 -1.07 -17.59 -8.66
CA THR A 276 -0.67 -17.47 -7.25
C THR A 276 0.71 -18.06 -6.99
N ALA A 277 1.05 -19.17 -7.66
CA ALA A 277 2.36 -19.79 -7.53
C ALA A 277 3.49 -18.94 -8.11
N SER A 278 3.15 -18.07 -9.07
CA SER A 278 4.00 -17.10 -9.78
C SER A 278 5.29 -17.71 -10.33
N VAL A 279 5.36 -17.89 -11.66
CA VAL A 279 6.56 -18.44 -12.31
C VAL A 279 7.40 -17.28 -12.83
N GLN A 280 8.62 -17.15 -12.34
CA GLN A 280 9.46 -15.99 -12.60
C GLN A 280 10.83 -16.45 -13.10
N LEU A 281 11.07 -16.38 -14.41
CA LEU A 281 12.38 -16.71 -14.98
C LEU A 281 13.30 -15.49 -15.02
N VAL A 282 12.71 -14.32 -15.26
CA VAL A 282 13.36 -13.02 -15.13
C VAL A 282 12.82 -12.37 -13.87
N PRO A 283 13.67 -11.98 -12.90
CA PRO A 283 13.22 -11.27 -11.71
C PRO A 283 12.37 -10.04 -12.08
N PRO A 284 11.42 -9.62 -11.23
CA PRO A 284 10.60 -8.45 -11.51
C PRO A 284 11.48 -7.23 -11.83
N VAL A 285 11.13 -6.48 -12.87
CA VAL A 285 11.89 -5.28 -13.29
C VAL A 285 12.06 -4.29 -12.14
N LEU A 286 11.06 -4.19 -11.25
CA LEU A 286 11.13 -3.39 -10.02
C LEU A 286 12.21 -3.89 -9.06
N LEU A 287 12.40 -5.20 -8.93
CA LEU A 287 13.44 -5.76 -8.08
C LEU A 287 14.83 -5.44 -8.66
N ILE A 288 15.00 -5.55 -9.98
CA ILE A 288 16.24 -5.13 -10.66
C ILE A 288 16.52 -3.63 -10.40
N ALA A 289 15.49 -2.79 -10.44
CA ALA A 289 15.61 -1.36 -10.19
C ALA A 289 15.97 -1.03 -8.72
N LEU A 290 15.57 -1.86 -7.75
CA LEU A 290 15.79 -1.62 -6.32
C LEU A 290 17.15 -2.13 -5.82
N ILE A 291 17.59 -3.31 -6.25
CA ILE A 291 18.82 -3.95 -5.75
C ILE A 291 19.97 -4.03 -6.77
N GLY A 292 19.75 -3.54 -8.00
CA GLY A 292 20.79 -3.45 -9.01
C GLY A 292 21.43 -4.81 -9.36
N LEU A 293 22.76 -4.82 -9.52
CA LEU A 293 23.51 -6.01 -9.96
C LEU A 293 23.57 -7.14 -8.92
N GLU A 294 23.23 -6.86 -7.66
CA GLU A 294 23.17 -7.86 -6.58
C GLU A 294 22.02 -8.87 -6.77
N ILE A 295 21.11 -8.60 -7.71
CA ILE A 295 20.02 -9.53 -8.04
C ILE A 295 20.49 -10.91 -8.51
N ASN A 296 21.71 -11.01 -9.01
CA ASN A 296 22.31 -12.29 -9.40
C ASN A 296 22.43 -13.26 -8.22
N GLU A 297 22.59 -12.76 -6.99
CA GLU A 297 22.69 -13.59 -5.79
C GLU A 297 21.36 -14.26 -5.43
N VAL A 298 20.24 -13.58 -5.70
CA VAL A 298 18.89 -14.09 -5.41
C VAL A 298 18.24 -14.80 -6.60
N TYR A 299 18.82 -14.70 -7.81
CA TYR A 299 18.26 -15.26 -9.04
C TYR A 299 17.95 -16.77 -8.92
N PHE A 300 18.93 -17.55 -8.48
CA PHE A 300 18.76 -19.00 -8.34
C PHE A 300 17.69 -19.35 -7.31
N ALA A 301 17.63 -18.62 -6.20
CA ALA A 301 16.61 -18.81 -5.17
C ALA A 301 15.20 -18.50 -5.71
N ILE A 302 15.06 -17.44 -6.51
CA ILE A 302 13.79 -17.05 -7.15
C ILE A 302 13.32 -18.15 -8.11
N VAL A 303 14.17 -18.56 -9.07
CA VAL A 303 13.79 -19.58 -10.06
C VAL A 303 13.46 -20.91 -9.38
N PHE A 304 14.26 -21.32 -8.40
CA PHE A 304 14.01 -22.57 -7.67
C PHE A 304 12.70 -22.54 -6.89
N THR A 305 12.47 -21.47 -6.11
CA THR A 305 11.28 -21.36 -5.26
C THR A 305 10.01 -21.25 -6.09
N THR A 306 10.04 -20.47 -7.18
CA THR A 306 8.89 -20.31 -8.08
C THR A 306 8.59 -21.58 -8.87
N ALA A 307 9.61 -22.31 -9.33
CA ALA A 307 9.41 -23.62 -9.97
C ALA A 307 8.84 -24.66 -9.00
N ALA A 308 9.33 -24.71 -7.76
CA ALA A 308 8.81 -25.60 -6.73
C ALA A 308 7.35 -25.25 -6.38
N SER A 309 7.06 -23.96 -6.17
CA SER A 309 5.72 -23.44 -5.91
C SER A 309 4.74 -23.81 -7.03
N LEU A 310 5.13 -23.58 -8.29
CA LEU A 310 4.31 -23.93 -9.46
C LEU A 310 4.02 -25.42 -9.52
N THR A 311 5.04 -26.25 -9.28
CA THR A 311 4.90 -27.71 -9.30
C THR A 311 3.89 -28.15 -8.26
N VAL A 312 4.00 -27.65 -7.03
CA VAL A 312 3.04 -27.94 -5.96
C VAL A 312 1.64 -27.46 -6.32
N ALA A 313 1.50 -26.25 -6.87
CA ALA A 313 0.21 -25.70 -7.26
C ALA A 313 -0.49 -26.54 -8.34
N ILE A 314 0.23 -26.91 -9.41
CA ILE A 314 -0.30 -27.76 -10.49
C ILE A 314 -0.68 -29.14 -9.96
N LEU A 315 0.19 -29.78 -9.18
CA LEU A 315 -0.07 -31.11 -8.61
C LEU A 315 -1.26 -31.09 -7.66
N THR A 316 -1.39 -30.04 -6.85
CA THR A 316 -2.49 -29.87 -5.91
C THR A 316 -3.79 -29.62 -6.63
N ALA A 317 -3.83 -28.68 -7.58
CA ALA A 317 -5.02 -28.39 -8.38
C ALA A 317 -5.51 -29.63 -9.13
N LYS A 318 -4.59 -30.36 -9.79
CA LYS A 318 -4.90 -31.60 -10.52
C LYS A 318 -5.23 -32.79 -9.62
N GLY A 319 -4.68 -32.83 -8.42
CA GLY A 319 -4.97 -33.85 -7.41
C GLY A 319 -6.37 -33.66 -6.83
N LEU A 320 -6.69 -32.42 -6.45
CA LEU A 320 -8.00 -32.04 -5.93
C LEU A 320 -9.09 -32.25 -6.98
N SER A 321 -8.87 -31.86 -8.24
CA SER A 321 -9.85 -32.07 -9.32
C SER A 321 -10.21 -33.53 -9.57
N LYS A 322 -9.38 -34.49 -9.15
CA LYS A 322 -9.69 -35.93 -9.25
C LYS A 322 -10.52 -36.47 -8.10
N LEU A 323 -10.57 -35.79 -6.95
CA LEU A 323 -11.34 -36.25 -5.81
C LEU A 323 -12.84 -36.15 -6.12
N ARG A 324 -13.59 -37.16 -5.67
CA ARG A 324 -15.02 -37.29 -5.94
C ARG A 324 -15.82 -36.01 -5.61
N ARG A 325 -15.54 -35.38 -4.47
CA ARG A 325 -16.21 -34.15 -4.03
C ARG A 325 -16.05 -33.00 -5.03
N TYR A 326 -14.85 -32.80 -5.58
CA TYR A 326 -14.59 -31.69 -6.50
C TYR A 326 -15.05 -32.01 -7.93
N ARG A 327 -14.96 -33.27 -8.35
CA ARG A 327 -15.56 -33.74 -9.61
C ARG A 327 -17.08 -33.58 -9.65
N GLU A 328 -17.74 -33.77 -8.52
CA GLU A 328 -19.19 -33.58 -8.40
C GLU A 328 -19.57 -32.08 -8.42
N SER A 329 -18.67 -31.18 -8.00
CA SER A 329 -18.89 -29.73 -8.02
C SER A 329 -18.42 -29.03 -9.31
N ASP A 330 -17.67 -29.71 -10.18
CA ASP A 330 -17.19 -29.12 -11.43
C ASP A 330 -18.37 -28.83 -12.38
N PRO A 331 -18.59 -27.57 -12.78
CA PRO A 331 -19.61 -27.19 -13.73
C PRO A 331 -19.52 -27.92 -15.07
N ARG A 332 -18.34 -28.42 -15.43
CA ARG A 332 -18.08 -29.09 -16.71
C ARG A 332 -18.33 -30.61 -16.69
N ARG A 333 -19.03 -31.12 -15.69
CA ARG A 333 -19.49 -32.51 -15.67
C ARG A 333 -20.38 -32.86 -16.89
N PRO A 334 -20.40 -34.13 -17.33
CA PRO A 334 -21.11 -34.55 -18.55
C PRO A 334 -22.59 -34.14 -18.60
N GLU A 335 -23.27 -34.17 -17.46
CA GLU A 335 -24.69 -33.81 -17.33
C GLU A 335 -24.95 -32.35 -17.73
N ASN A 336 -24.09 -31.42 -17.27
CA ASN A 336 -24.22 -29.99 -17.55
C ASN A 336 -23.83 -29.67 -19.00
N LEU A 337 -22.81 -30.35 -19.53
CA LEU A 337 -22.35 -30.17 -20.91
C LEU A 337 -23.39 -30.61 -21.95
N ALA A 338 -24.23 -31.60 -21.63
CA ALA A 338 -25.26 -32.11 -22.53
C ALA A 338 -26.31 -31.06 -22.92
N THR A 339 -26.54 -30.06 -22.05
CA THR A 339 -27.51 -28.98 -22.25
C THR A 339 -26.87 -27.62 -22.53
N PHE A 340 -25.53 -27.55 -22.55
CA PHE A 340 -24.80 -26.30 -22.65
C PHE A 340 -24.40 -26.00 -24.10
N THR A 341 -24.80 -24.83 -24.59
CA THR A 341 -24.27 -24.27 -25.82
C THR A 341 -23.27 -23.16 -25.46
N PRO A 342 -21.98 -23.29 -25.81
CA PRO A 342 -21.00 -22.26 -25.53
C PRO A 342 -21.42 -20.92 -26.13
N ALA A 343 -21.34 -19.86 -25.33
CA ALA A 343 -21.46 -18.51 -25.88
C ALA A 343 -20.20 -18.24 -26.69
N LEU A 344 -20.31 -18.18 -28.03
CA LEU A 344 -19.20 -17.72 -28.86
C LEU A 344 -18.84 -16.30 -28.42
N SER A 345 -17.58 -16.07 -28.05
CA SER A 345 -17.11 -14.71 -27.79
C SER A 345 -17.32 -13.86 -29.06
N PRO A 346 -17.70 -12.58 -28.95
CA PRO A 346 -17.99 -11.71 -30.11
C PRO A 346 -16.85 -11.68 -31.14
N GLU A 347 -15.61 -11.91 -30.70
CA GLU A 347 -14.42 -11.97 -31.56
C GLU A 347 -14.33 -13.28 -32.38
N ALA A 348 -14.77 -14.42 -31.84
CA ALA A 348 -14.82 -15.69 -32.58
C ALA A 348 -15.87 -15.67 -33.72
N ALA A 349 -16.96 -14.91 -33.55
CA ALA A 349 -17.98 -14.75 -34.58
C ALA A 349 -17.46 -14.00 -35.82
N GLY A 350 -16.59 -12.99 -35.62
CA GLY A 350 -16.00 -12.19 -36.71
C GLY A 350 -15.04 -12.96 -37.61
N ALA A 351 -14.29 -13.91 -37.06
CA ALA A 351 -13.38 -14.76 -37.84
C ALA A 351 -14.13 -15.76 -38.75
N SER A 352 -15.29 -16.26 -38.32
CA SER A 352 -16.10 -17.19 -39.12
C SER A 352 -16.79 -16.53 -40.31
N ALA A 353 -17.15 -15.24 -40.20
CA ALA A 353 -17.80 -14.48 -41.26
C ALA A 353 -16.84 -14.08 -42.40
N SER A 354 -15.55 -13.91 -42.11
CA SER A 354 -14.53 -13.55 -43.10
C SER A 354 -14.10 -14.72 -44.00
N GLY A 355 -14.44 -15.97 -43.67
CA GLY A 355 -14.05 -17.16 -44.44
C GLY A 355 -15.10 -17.67 -45.43
N ALA A 356 -16.31 -17.09 -45.45
CA ALA A 356 -17.46 -17.65 -46.17
C ALA A 356 -17.84 -16.92 -47.48
N THR A 357 -17.04 -15.94 -47.94
CA THR A 357 -17.32 -15.21 -49.18
C THR A 357 -16.18 -15.32 -50.18
N SER A 358 -15.92 -16.52 -50.67
CA SER A 358 -15.23 -16.71 -51.95
C SER A 358 -15.69 -18.03 -52.57
N SER A 359 -16.91 -18.04 -53.11
CA SER A 359 -17.32 -19.03 -54.10
C SER A 359 -16.68 -18.65 -55.44
N PRO A 360 -15.94 -19.54 -56.12
CA PRO A 360 -15.57 -19.35 -57.51
C PRO A 360 -16.70 -19.91 -58.37
N ASP A 361 -17.40 -19.08 -59.14
CA ASP A 361 -17.89 -19.37 -60.49
C ASP A 361 -18.85 -18.27 -61.00
N ALA A 362 -18.68 -17.98 -62.31
CA ALA A 362 -19.39 -17.07 -63.22
C ALA A 362 -18.93 -15.60 -63.27
#